data_AF-A0AAI9ZUH2-F1
#
_entry.id   AF-A0AAI9ZUH2-F1
#
_cell.length_a   1.000
_cell.length_b   1.000
_cell.length_c   1.000
_cell.angle_alpha   90.00
_cell.angle_beta   90.00
_cell.angle_gamma   90.00
#
_symmetry.space_group_name_H-M   'P 1'
#
loop_
_entity.id
_entity.type
_entity.pdbx_description
1 polymer ?
#
loop_
_entity_poly.entity_id
_entity_poly.type
_entity_poly.pdbx_seq_one_letter_code
_entity_poly.pdbx_strand_id
1 'polypeptide(L)'
;MPKAATKRGAAKDTKKRAKKDPNAPKRGLSAYMFFANEQRENVREENPGISFGQVGKLLGERWKALNEKQRGPYEAKAATDKKRYEDEKQAYNAEQEEDESS
;
A
#
# COMPACT_ATOMS: atom_id res chain seq x y z
N MET A 1 17.58 -13.98 29.41
CA MET A 1 16.69 -13.02 28.72
C MET A 1 17.35 -11.65 28.84
N PRO A 2 17.63 -10.97 27.73
CA PRO A 2 16.68 -9.93 27.27
C PRO A 2 16.49 -9.92 25.73
N LYS A 3 15.23 -9.81 25.28
CA LYS A 3 14.91 -9.53 23.87
C LYS A 3 15.19 -8.05 23.60
N ALA A 4 16.33 -7.77 22.97
CA ALA A 4 16.70 -6.44 22.53
C ALA A 4 15.72 -5.95 21.44
N ALA A 5 14.89 -4.99 21.82
CA ALA A 5 14.16 -4.13 20.92
C ALA A 5 15.15 -3.12 20.30
N THR A 6 15.41 -3.20 19.00
CA THR A 6 16.24 -2.20 18.30
C THR A 6 15.66 -1.87 16.92
N LYS A 7 15.28 -0.58 16.80
CA LYS A 7 15.33 0.27 15.58
C LYS A 7 14.19 0.17 14.55
N ARG A 8 13.01 0.70 14.90
CA ARG A 8 12.11 1.36 13.93
C ARG A 8 12.47 2.84 13.83
N GLY A 9 13.62 3.13 13.23
CA GLY A 9 14.06 4.47 12.86
C GLY A 9 14.15 4.57 11.36
N ALA A 10 13.07 5.01 10.72
CA ALA A 10 13.10 5.54 9.36
C ALA A 10 12.27 6.82 9.35
N ALA A 11 12.86 7.89 9.88
CA ALA A 11 12.54 9.22 9.41
C ALA A 11 12.82 9.20 7.89
N LYS A 12 11.75 9.17 7.08
CA LYS A 12 11.83 9.60 5.71
C LYS A 12 11.01 10.88 5.66
N ASP A 13 11.72 11.99 5.47
CA ASP A 13 11.26 13.21 4.85
C ASP A 13 9.83 13.10 4.36
N THR A 14 8.95 13.90 4.96
CA THR A 14 7.72 14.37 4.32
C THR A 14 8.10 15.26 3.14
N LYS A 15 8.83 14.69 2.16
CA LYS A 15 8.93 15.24 0.81
C LYS A 15 7.49 15.30 0.35
N LYS A 16 6.90 16.50 0.43
CA LYS A 16 5.59 16.84 -0.12
C LYS A 16 5.49 16.04 -1.40
N ARG A 17 4.60 15.04 -1.45
CA ARG A 17 4.41 14.26 -2.66
C ARG A 17 4.09 15.30 -3.71
N ALA A 18 5.05 15.57 -4.62
CA ALA A 18 4.82 16.39 -5.78
C ALA A 18 3.50 15.89 -6.36
N LYS A 19 2.57 16.81 -6.64
CA LYS A 19 1.25 16.50 -7.17
C LYS A 19 1.48 15.47 -8.27
N LYS A 20 1.15 14.21 -7.99
CA LYS A 20 1.34 13.12 -8.93
C LYS A 20 0.58 13.57 -10.17
N ASP A 21 1.26 13.66 -11.31
CA ASP A 21 0.65 14.14 -12.55
C ASP A 21 -0.71 13.46 -12.73
N PRO A 22 -1.78 14.20 -13.07
CA PRO A 22 -3.12 13.63 -13.18
C PRO A 22 -3.19 12.45 -14.17
N ASN A 23 -2.31 12.45 -15.17
CA ASN A 23 -2.16 11.38 -16.17
C ASN A 23 -1.34 10.17 -15.70
N ALA A 24 -0.64 10.26 -14.56
CA ALA A 24 0.14 9.12 -14.10
C ALA A 24 -0.78 7.98 -13.64
N PRO A 25 -0.52 6.73 -14.07
CA PRO A 25 -1.37 5.61 -13.73
C PRO A 25 -1.39 5.41 -12.22
N LYS A 26 -2.60 5.15 -11.71
CA LYS A 26 -2.83 5.02 -10.29
C LYS A 26 -2.16 3.72 -9.83
N ARG A 27 -1.23 3.86 -8.87
CA ARG A 27 -0.45 2.73 -8.34
C ARG A 27 -1.32 1.53 -8.01
N GLY A 28 -0.90 0.36 -8.46
CA GLY A 28 -1.54 -0.91 -8.13
C GLY A 28 -1.59 -1.11 -6.62
N LEU A 29 -2.69 -1.67 -6.13
CA LEU A 29 -2.91 -1.98 -4.73
C LEU A 29 -2.16 -3.28 -4.40
N SER A 30 -1.37 -3.26 -3.32
CA SER A 30 -0.72 -4.47 -2.81
C SER A 30 -1.70 -5.35 -2.04
N ALA A 31 -1.31 -6.59 -1.74
CA ALA A 31 -2.14 -7.54 -0.98
C ALA A 31 -2.57 -6.97 0.37
N TYR A 32 -1.61 -6.30 1.04
CA TYR A 32 -1.86 -5.56 2.26
C TYR A 32 -2.85 -4.41 2.06
N MET A 33 -2.83 -3.69 0.93
CA MET A 33 -3.77 -2.60 0.68
C MET A 33 -5.19 -3.11 0.45
N PHE A 34 -5.37 -4.24 -0.24
CA PHE A 34 -6.68 -4.88 -0.36
C PHE A 34 -7.22 -5.28 1.02
N PHE A 35 -6.41 -5.99 1.80
CA PHE A 35 -6.77 -6.36 3.16
C PHE A 35 -7.03 -5.15 4.05
N ALA A 36 -6.18 -4.14 3.99
CA ALA A 36 -6.30 -2.94 4.80
C ALA A 36 -7.52 -2.11 4.43
N ASN A 37 -7.92 -2.03 3.16
CA ASN A 37 -9.15 -1.34 2.78
C ASN A 37 -10.39 -2.04 3.33
N GLU A 38 -10.45 -3.36 3.20
CA GLU A 38 -11.59 -4.16 3.65
C GLU A 38 -11.67 -4.19 5.18
N GLN A 39 -10.53 -4.35 5.86
CA GLN A 39 -10.48 -4.36 7.32
C GLN A 39 -10.48 -2.96 7.93
N ARG A 40 -10.16 -1.90 7.19
CA ARG A 40 -10.22 -0.53 7.71
C ARG A 40 -11.64 -0.15 8.09
N GLU A 41 -12.62 -0.52 7.26
CA GLU A 41 -14.04 -0.32 7.60
C GLU A 41 -14.39 -1.11 8.84
N ASN A 42 -14.14 -2.43 8.84
CA ASN A 42 -14.40 -3.29 10.00
C ASN A 42 -13.77 -2.74 11.29
N VAL A 43 -12.49 -2.38 11.27
CA VAL A 43 -11.79 -1.85 12.46
C VAL A 43 -12.36 -0.51 12.91
N ARG A 44 -12.80 0.35 11.97
CA ARG A 44 -13.42 1.64 12.27
C ARG A 44 -14.85 1.47 12.82
N GLU A 45 -15.58 0.47 12.36
CA GLU A 45 -16.90 0.11 12.87
C GLU A 45 -16.81 -0.53 14.26
N GLU A 46 -15.86 -1.45 14.47
CA GLU A 46 -15.58 -2.05 15.77
C GLU A 46 -15.04 -1.03 16.78
N ASN A 47 -14.31 -0.01 16.30
CA ASN A 47 -13.69 1.02 17.13
C ASN A 47 -14.08 2.41 16.61
N PRO A 48 -15.34 2.84 16.84
CA PRO A 48 -15.75 4.18 16.44
C PRO A 48 -14.95 5.21 17.25
N GLY A 49 -14.18 6.05 16.56
CA GLY A 49 -13.43 7.16 17.17
C GLY A 49 -11.91 6.96 17.29
N ILE A 50 -11.35 5.82 16.89
CA ILE A 50 -9.89 5.67 16.83
C ILE A 50 -9.30 6.39 15.60
N SER A 51 -8.10 6.94 15.76
CA SER A 51 -7.43 7.67 14.68
C SER A 51 -6.99 6.72 13.54
N PHE A 52 -6.90 7.25 12.31
CA PHE A 52 -6.38 6.49 11.17
C PHE A 52 -4.99 5.87 11.44
N GLY A 53 -4.15 6.54 12.24
CA GLY A 53 -2.85 6.02 12.66
C GLY A 53 -2.95 4.77 13.54
N GLN A 54 -3.95 4.69 14.43
CA GLN A 54 -4.21 3.49 15.23
C GLN A 54 -4.81 2.36 14.40
N VAL A 55 -5.74 2.68 13.50
CA VAL A 55 -6.30 1.71 12.54
C VAL A 55 -5.18 1.05 11.74
N GLY A 56 -4.25 1.84 11.19
CA GLY A 56 -3.11 1.32 10.44
C GLY A 56 -2.20 0.40 11.26
N LYS A 57 -1.98 0.71 12.55
CA LYS A 57 -1.22 -0.17 13.46
C LYS A 57 -1.94 -1.51 13.67
N LEU A 58 -3.23 -1.49 13.99
CA LEU A 58 -4.04 -2.70 14.18
C LEU A 58 -4.09 -3.55 12.92
N LEU A 59 -4.30 -2.92 11.76
CA LEU A 59 -4.28 -3.61 10.46
C LEU A 59 -2.93 -4.23 10.16
N GLY A 60 -1.83 -3.54 10.47
CA GLY A 60 -0.48 -4.07 10.30
C GLY A 60 -0.21 -5.29 11.18
N GLU A 61 -0.70 -5.28 12.41
CA GLU A 61 -0.61 -6.43 13.33
C GLU A 61 -1.50 -7.59 12.87
N ARG A 62 -2.76 -7.32 12.50
CA ARG A 62 -3.67 -8.34 11.93
C ARG A 62 -3.07 -8.97 10.67
N TRP A 63 -2.50 -8.18 9.76
CA TRP A 63 -1.85 -8.70 8.54
C TRP A 63 -0.65 -9.60 8.85
N LYS A 64 0.18 -9.24 9.84
CA LYS A 64 1.29 -10.09 10.28
C LYS A 64 0.82 -11.37 10.97
N ALA A 65 -0.33 -11.31 11.64
CA ALA A 65 -0.97 -12.46 12.25
C ALA A 65 -1.70 -13.36 11.23
N LEU A 66 -2.02 -12.85 10.03
CA LEU A 66 -2.61 -13.67 8.97
C LEU A 66 -1.61 -14.69 8.40
N ASN A 67 -2.10 -15.91 8.24
CA ASN A 67 -1.36 -16.98 7.60
C ASN A 67 -1.28 -16.78 6.08
N GLU A 68 -0.27 -17.38 5.44
CA GLU A 68 -0.09 -17.33 3.99
C GLU A 68 -1.33 -17.83 3.23
N LYS A 69 -2.07 -18.79 3.79
CA LYS A 69 -3.35 -19.24 3.22
C LYS A 69 -4.40 -18.14 3.15
N GLN A 70 -4.46 -17.27 4.17
CA GLN A 70 -5.39 -16.15 4.21
C GLN A 70 -4.89 -15.00 3.34
N ARG A 71 -3.56 -14.82 3.25
CA ARG A 71 -2.93 -13.82 2.38
C ARG A 71 -2.98 -14.21 0.91
N GLY A 72 -2.97 -15.50 0.58
CA GLY A 72 -2.98 -16.06 -0.77
C GLY A 72 -4.02 -15.43 -1.71
N PRO A 73 -5.31 -15.36 -1.36
CA PRO A 73 -6.30 -14.71 -2.22
C PRO A 73 -6.03 -13.19 -2.40
N TYR A 74 -5.54 -12.49 -1.37
CA TYR A 74 -5.18 -11.07 -1.48
C TYR A 74 -3.91 -10.86 -2.30
N GLU A 75 -2.93 -11.76 -2.18
CA GLU A 75 -1.70 -11.75 -2.98
C GLU A 75 -1.98 -12.04 -4.45
N ALA A 76 -2.90 -12.96 -4.76
CA ALA A 76 -3.36 -13.19 -6.12
C ALA A 76 -4.06 -11.94 -6.70
N LYS A 77 -5.00 -11.34 -5.96
CA LYS A 77 -5.66 -10.08 -6.38
C LYS A 77 -4.64 -8.96 -6.61
N ALA A 78 -3.67 -8.84 -5.70
CA ALA A 78 -2.61 -7.84 -5.80
C ALA A 78 -1.65 -8.10 -6.94
N ALA A 79 -1.32 -9.36 -7.26
CA ALA A 79 -0.48 -9.69 -8.40
C ALA A 79 -1.15 -9.28 -9.70
N THR A 80 -2.47 -9.54 -9.83
CA THR A 80 -3.26 -9.10 -11.00
C THR A 80 -3.28 -7.58 -11.13
N ASP A 81 -3.55 -6.84 -10.05
CA ASP A 81 -3.60 -5.38 -10.10
C ASP A 81 -2.20 -4.75 -10.24
N LYS A 82 -1.18 -5.37 -9.67
CA LYS A 82 0.23 -4.98 -9.87
C LYS A 82 0.62 -5.11 -11.33
N LYS A 83 0.23 -6.19 -12.00
CA LYS A 83 0.48 -6.38 -13.42
C LYS A 83 -0.20 -5.30 -14.26
N ARG A 84 -1.50 -5.03 -14.01
CA ARG A 84 -2.24 -3.92 -14.65
C ARG A 84 -1.49 -2.60 -14.50
N TYR A 85 -1.05 -2.29 -13.28
CA TYR A 85 -0.31 -1.06 -13.02
C TYR A 85 1.06 -1.03 -13.70
N GLU A 86 1.78 -2.15 -13.77
CA GLU A 86 3.07 -2.22 -14.45
C GLU A 86 2.93 -1.98 -15.95
N ASP A 87 1.94 -2.59 -16.61
CA ASP A 87 1.59 -2.34 -18.00
C ASP A 87 1.23 -0.86 -18.24
N GLU A 88 0.30 -0.30 -17.45
CA GLU A 88 -0.10 1.11 -17.56
C GLU A 88 1.09 2.07 -17.30
N LYS A 89 1.94 1.73 -16.32
CA LYS A 89 3.13 2.53 -15.98
C LYS A 89 4.18 2.47 -17.08
N GLN A 90 4.37 1.33 -17.74
CA GLN A 90 5.28 1.24 -18.87
C GLN A 90 4.79 2.08 -20.05
N ALA A 91 3.50 2.01 -20.38
CA ALA A 91 2.91 2.86 -21.41
C ALA A 91 3.08 4.35 -21.08
N TYR A 92 2.76 4.75 -19.83
CA TYR A 92 2.94 6.13 -19.39
C TYR A 92 4.40 6.61 -19.38
N ASN A 93 5.35 5.74 -19.03
CA ASN A 93 6.77 6.10 -19.05
C ASN A 93 7.27 6.28 -20.49
N ALA A 94 6.81 5.44 -21.42
CA ALA A 94 7.12 5.59 -22.84
C ALA A 94 6.52 6.89 -23.41
N GLU A 95 5.25 7.21 -23.11
CA GLU A 95 4.61 8.46 -23.53
C GLU A 95 5.31 9.71 -22.95
N GLN A 96 5.76 9.65 -21.69
CA GLN A 96 6.54 10.73 -21.08
C GLN A 96 7.92 10.91 -21.72
N GLU A 97 8.61 9.82 -22.07
CA GLU A 97 9.91 9.89 -22.76
C GLU A 97 9.78 10.42 -24.20
N GLU A 98 8.66 10.18 -24.88
CA GLU A 98 8.38 10.72 -26.21
C GLU A 98 8.02 12.22 -26.18
N ASP A 99 7.25 12.69 -25.19
CA ASP A 99 6.90 14.11 -25.01
C ASP A 99 8.10 14.97 -24.58
N GLU A 100 9.01 14.43 -23.75
CA GLU A 100 10.23 15.14 -23.32
C GLU A 100 11.32 15.17 -24.41
N SER A 101 11.20 14.36 -25.46
CA SER A 101 12.13 14.31 -26.59
C SER A 101 11.65 15.07 -27.84
N SER A 102 10.47 15.71 -27.80
CA SER A 102 9.90 16.52 -28.90
C SER A 102 9.95 18.02 -28.61
#